data_AF-D6LEU4-F1
#
_entry.id   AF-D6LEU4-F1
#
_cell.length_a   1.000
_cell.length_b   1.000
_cell.length_c   1.000
_cell.angle_alpha   90.00
_cell.angle_beta   90.00
_cell.angle_gamma   90.00
#
_symmetry.space_group_name_H-M   'P 1'
#
loop_
_entity.id
_entity.type
_entity.pdbx_description
1 polymer ?
#
loop_
_entity_poly.entity_id
_entity_poly.type
_entity_poly.pdbx_seq_one_letter_code
_entity_poly.pdbx_strand_id
1 'polypeptide(L)' 'MTRIIDPEFHRLAMLIDPYLVYDEEKGTFVIPEDAPKEIHEAYKRKKEIWEKYQEY' A
#
# COMPACT_ATOMS: atom_id res chain seq x y z
N MET A 1 -16.36 1.93 7.02
CA MET A 1 -15.36 2.32 6.02
C MET A 1 -14.43 3.33 6.67
N THR A 2 -13.30 2.85 7.20
CA THR A 2 -12.33 3.69 7.92
C THR A 2 -11.67 4.63 6.92
N ARG A 3 -12.01 5.92 6.98
CA ARG A 3 -11.35 6.96 6.18
C ARG A 3 -10.06 7.33 6.89
N ILE A 4 -8.93 6.78 6.45
CA ILE A 4 -7.62 7.20 6.92
C ILE A 4 -7.35 8.59 6.34
N ILE A 5 -7.45 9.63 7.17
CA ILE A 5 -7.17 11.04 6.80
C ILE A 5 -5.68 11.35 7.05
N ASP A 6 -4.82 10.39 6.73
CA ASP A 6 -3.38 10.53 6.93
C ASP A 6 -2.72 10.93 5.61
N PRO A 7 -2.06 12.12 5.55
CA PRO A 7 -1.44 12.60 4.32
C PRO A 7 -0.23 11.75 3.89
N GLU A 8 0.43 11.06 4.83
CA GLU A 8 1.50 10.10 4.53
C GLU A 8 0.91 8.85 3.86
N PHE A 9 -0.21 8.33 4.37
CA PHE A 9 -0.94 7.22 3.75
C PHE A 9 -1.34 7.53 2.30
N HIS A 10 -1.89 8.73 2.04
CA HIS A 10 -2.28 9.15 0.71
C HIS A 10 -1.08 9.30 -0.24
N ARG A 11 0.03 9.89 0.21
CA ARG A 11 1.26 9.99 -0.58
C ARG A 11 1.84 8.61 -0.91
N LEU A 12 1.93 7.74 0.07
CA LEU A 12 2.42 6.38 -0.12
C LEU A 12 1.51 5.60 -1.08
N ALA A 13 0.19 5.75 -0.95
CA ALA A 13 -0.77 5.14 -1.85
C ALA A 13 -0.57 5.58 -3.30
N MET A 14 -0.40 6.89 -3.56
CA MET A 14 -0.12 7.39 -4.91
C MET A 14 1.24 6.93 -5.45
N LEU A 15 2.24 6.77 -4.59
CA LEU A 15 3.57 6.33 -5.00
C LEU A 15 3.58 4.87 -5.46
N ILE A 16 2.85 4.00 -4.76
CA ILE A 16 2.79 2.56 -5.09
C ILE A 16 1.76 2.24 -6.18
N ASP A 17 0.76 3.10 -6.40
CA ASP A 17 -0.35 2.91 -7.35
C ASP A 17 0.09 2.43 -8.74
N PRO A 18 1.09 3.03 -9.40
CA PRO A 18 1.52 2.59 -10.73
C PRO A 18 2.18 1.20 -10.74
N TYR A 19 2.61 0.69 -9.58
CA TYR A 19 3.23 -0.63 -9.43
C TYR A 19 2.27 -1.68 -8.88
N LEU A 20 1.05 -1.30 -8.49
CA LEU A 20 0.07 -2.26 -8.00
C LEU A 20 -0.48 -3.08 -9.16
N VAL A 21 -0.15 -4.37 -9.15
CA VAL A 21 -0.68 -5.35 -10.09
C VAL A 21 -1.79 -6.11 -9.38
N TYR A 22 -2.94 -6.23 -10.05
CA TYR A 22 -4.02 -7.06 -9.54
C TYR A 22 -3.66 -8.54 -9.75
N ASP A 23 -3.44 -9.26 -8.66
CA ASP A 23 -3.23 -10.70 -8.65
C ASP A 23 -4.61 -11.38 -8.62
N GLU A 24 -5.03 -11.92 -9.77
CA GLU A 24 -6.33 -12.57 -9.92
C GLU A 24 -6.45 -13.86 -9.10
N GLU A 25 -5.34 -14.58 -8.88
CA GLU A 25 -5.35 -15.81 -8.07
C GLU A 25 -5.65 -15.53 -6.61
N LYS A 26 -5.13 -14.41 -6.08
CA LYS A 26 -5.36 -13.97 -4.70
C LYS A 26 -6.55 -13.03 -4.55
N GLY A 27 -7.02 -12.44 -5.66
CA GLY A 27 -8.04 -11.38 -5.65
C GLY A 27 -7.58 -10.12 -4.91
N THR A 28 -6.27 -9.83 -4.94
CA THR A 28 -5.67 -8.71 -4.19
C THR A 28 -4.62 -7.98 -5.02
N PHE A 29 -4.39 -6.71 -4.71
CA PHE A 29 -3.31 -5.95 -5.34
C PHE A 29 -1.97 -6.28 -4.67
N VAL A 30 -0.96 -6.60 -5.48
CA VAL A 30 0.39 -6.93 -5.04
C VAL A 30 1.40 -6.05 -5.77
N ILE A 31 2.53 -5.80 -5.12
CA ILE A 31 3.69 -5.16 -5.75
C ILE A 31 4.55 -6.28 -6.33
N PRO A 32 4.88 -6.28 -7.63
CA PRO A 32 5.76 -7.28 -8.23
C PRO A 32 7.18 -7.18 -7.64
N GLU A 33 7.90 -8.30 -7.56
CA GLU A 33 9.28 -8.34 -7.02
C GLU A 33 10.30 -7.55 -7.86
N ASP A 34 9.96 -7.25 -9.11
CA ASP A 34 10.76 -6.40 -10.01
C ASP A 34 10.67 -4.90 -9.64
N ALA A 35 9.73 -4.52 -8.76
CA ALA A 35 9.57 -3.13 -8.37
C ALA A 35 10.79 -2.61 -7.58
N PRO A 36 11.09 -1.30 -7.68
CA PRO A 36 12.17 -0.70 -6.91
C PRO A 36 12.02 -0.93 -5.40
N LYS A 37 13.14 -1.08 -4.69
CA LYS A 37 13.15 -1.24 -3.22
C LYS A 37 12.35 -0.16 -2.50
N GLU A 38 12.42 1.09 -2.98
CA GLU A 38 11.66 2.21 -2.44
C GLU A 38 10.13 1.97 -2.47
N ILE A 39 9.63 1.30 -3.51
CA ILE A 39 8.21 0.96 -3.63
C ILE A 39 7.82 -0.15 -2.65
N HIS A 40 8.69 -1.16 -2.49
CA HIS A 40 8.48 -2.21 -1.48
C HIS A 40 8.47 -1.64 -0.05
N GLU A 41 9.38 -0.71 0.27
CA GLU A 41 9.40 -0.02 1.55
C GLU A 41 8.16 0.86 1.74
N ALA A 42 7.76 1.61 0.71
CA ALA A 42 6.54 2.42 0.73
C ALA A 42 5.27 1.58 0.94
N TYR A 43 5.18 0.42 0.29
CA TYR A 43 4.08 -0.52 0.47
C TYR A 43 4.01 -1.05 1.89
N LYS A 44 5.15 -1.44 2.46
CA LYS A 44 5.24 -1.88 3.86
C LYS A 44 4.82 -0.78 4.83
N ARG A 45 5.30 0.45 4.62
CA ARG A 45 4.96 1.63 5.43
C ARG A 45 3.46 1.94 5.39
N LYS A 46 2.86 1.90 4.20
CA LYS A 46 1.40 2.07 4.02
C LYS A 46 0.62 1.02 4.79
N LYS A 47 1.08 -0.24 4.78
CA LYS A 47 0.45 -1.34 5.51
C LYS A 47 0.53 -1.14 7.02
N GLU A 48 1.68 -0.71 7.55
CA GLU A 48 1.83 -0.37 8.97
C GLU A 48 0.86 0.74 9.40
N ILE A 49 0.71 1.78 8.58
CA ILE A 49 -0.25 2.86 8.85
C ILE A 49 -1.68 2.31 8.81
N TRP A 50 -2.01 1.48 7.82
CA TRP A 50 -3.32 0.85 7.73
C TRP A 50 -3.66 0.01 8.96
N GLU A 51 -2.74 -0.83 9.44
CA GLU A 51 -2.90 -1.65 10.64
C GLU A 51 -3.14 -0.79 11.89
N LYS A 52 -2.35 0.28 12.08
CA LYS A 52 -2.56 1.23 13.19
C LYS A 52 -3.96 1.85 13.21
N TYR A 53 -4.51 2.16 12.04
CA TYR A 53 -5.85 2.74 11.93
C TYR A 53 -6.98 1.69 11.95
N GLN A 54 -6.67 0.40 11.85
CA GLN A 54 -7.65 -0.68 12.06
C GLN A 54 -7.78 -1.08 13.54
N GLU A 55 -6.77 -0.81 14.37
CA GLU A 55 -6.85 -1.03 15.83
C GLU A 55 -7.69 0.01 16.58
N TYR A 56 -8.08 1.12 15.93
CA TYR A 56 -8.90 2.21 16.48
C TYR A 56 -10.36 2.15 15.98
#